data_AF-A0A7X6ZPZ3-F1
#
_entry.id   AF-A0A7X6ZPZ3-F1
#
_cell.length_a   1.000
_cell.length_b   1.000
_cell.length_c   1.000
_cell.angle_alpha   90.00
_cell.angle_beta   90.00
_cell.angle_gamma   90.00
#
_symmetry.space_group_name_H-M   'P 1'
#
loop_
_entity.id
_entity.type
_entity.pdbx_description
1 polymer ?
#
loop_
_entity_poly.entity_id
_entity_poly.type
_entity_poly.pdbx_seq_one_letter_code
_entity_poly.pdbx_strand_id
1 'polypeptide(L)'
;MTEDVILNGASLTIEEICRCTGGMWQSADSATRVNGVFTDTRTPLPGALFAAVRGPNFDGHNFVHDAISEGACAVLAEKSAGIPDDIPAVLVEDTLEALIALAAYWRSTVNPKIVGITGSVGKTTTKELTAHLLGSVGATAKTCGNWNNLLGLSKSLLAMPLKSDYGVFEIGSNHPGEIGALAELMEPDCAIVTNVAPSHIEFFSDETAIADEKADLIRAVPESGFVVLDACSPFFSYMVEQANCR
;
A
#
# COMPACT_ATOMS: atom_id res chain seq x y z
N MET A 1 2.19 -13.10 -11.67
CA MET A 1 2.88 -12.43 -10.56
C MET A 1 2.23 -12.98 -9.31
N THR A 2 2.99 -13.65 -8.45
CA THR A 2 2.46 -14.18 -7.20
C THR A 2 1.97 -13.00 -6.33
N GLU A 3 1.01 -13.25 -5.46
CA GLU A 3 0.40 -12.27 -4.53
C GLU A 3 1.35 -11.85 -3.40
N ASP A 4 2.65 -11.87 -3.70
CA ASP A 4 3.76 -11.97 -2.77
C ASP A 4 4.62 -10.72 -2.89
N VAL A 5 4.98 -10.16 -1.74
CA VAL A 5 5.84 -8.98 -1.70
C VAL A 5 7.28 -9.43 -1.47
N ILE A 6 7.96 -9.70 -2.57
CA ILE A 6 9.41 -9.80 -2.59
C ILE A 6 9.93 -8.35 -2.59
N LEU A 7 10.90 -8.01 -1.75
CA LEU A 7 11.60 -6.71 -1.79
C LEU A 7 12.51 -6.60 -3.06
N ASN A 8 12.18 -7.31 -4.15
CA ASN A 8 12.75 -7.27 -5.49
C ASN A 8 14.25 -6.95 -5.58
N GLY A 9 15.06 -7.72 -4.84
CA GLY A 9 16.53 -7.63 -4.84
C GLY A 9 17.12 -6.73 -3.74
N ALA A 10 16.28 -6.16 -2.88
CA ALA A 10 16.66 -5.45 -1.68
C ALA A 10 16.32 -6.26 -0.43
N SER A 11 16.78 -5.80 0.73
CA SER A 11 16.50 -6.42 2.02
C SER A 11 16.47 -5.37 3.11
N LEU A 12 15.67 -5.60 4.14
CA LEU A 12 15.60 -4.77 5.34
C LEU A 12 16.19 -5.53 6.52
N THR A 13 16.89 -4.83 7.39
CA THR A 13 17.29 -5.35 8.69
C THR A 13 16.12 -5.33 9.66
N ILE A 14 16.13 -6.23 10.63
CA ILE A 14 15.18 -6.17 11.75
C ILE A 14 15.25 -4.83 12.49
N GLU A 15 16.45 -4.23 12.61
CA GLU A 15 16.59 -2.91 13.23
C GLU A 15 15.82 -1.82 12.47
N GLU A 16 15.89 -1.80 11.13
CA GLU A 16 15.12 -0.88 10.30
C GLU A 16 13.61 -1.09 10.50
N ILE A 17 13.17 -2.36 10.54
CA ILE A 17 11.76 -2.71 10.76
C ILE A 17 11.30 -2.26 12.14
N CYS A 18 12.04 -2.55 13.20
CA CYS A 18 11.72 -2.08 14.56
C CYS A 18 11.65 -0.55 14.62
N ARG A 19 12.57 0.15 13.95
CA ARG A 19 12.61 1.61 13.94
C ARG A 19 11.40 2.22 13.24
N CYS A 20 10.98 1.70 12.09
CA CYS A 20 9.83 2.26 11.37
C CYS A 20 8.48 1.86 11.98
N THR A 21 8.39 0.65 12.55
CA THR A 21 7.15 0.13 13.14
C THR A 21 6.95 0.48 14.61
N GLY A 22 8.01 0.92 15.30
CA GLY A 22 8.02 1.02 16.77
C GLY A 22 7.99 -0.33 17.48
N GLY A 23 8.19 -1.43 16.76
CA GLY A 23 8.12 -2.79 17.28
C GLY A 23 9.33 -3.19 18.13
N MET A 24 9.12 -4.13 19.04
CA MET A 24 10.15 -4.70 19.89
C MET A 24 10.63 -6.03 19.32
N TRP A 25 11.94 -6.19 19.14
CA TRP A 25 12.53 -7.43 18.66
C TRP A 25 12.59 -8.50 19.76
N GLN A 26 12.08 -9.70 19.44
CA GLN A 26 12.11 -10.90 20.28
C GLN A 26 13.03 -11.95 19.64
N SER A 27 14.35 -11.74 19.71
CA SER A 27 15.39 -12.75 19.47
C SER A 27 16.76 -12.16 19.84
N ALA A 28 17.78 -13.01 19.95
CA ALA A 28 19.14 -12.57 20.22
C ALA A 28 19.84 -11.97 18.97
N ASP A 29 19.41 -12.32 17.75
CA ASP A 29 20.05 -11.87 16.50
C ASP A 29 19.26 -10.75 15.81
N SER A 30 19.65 -9.50 16.07
CA SER A 30 19.09 -8.32 15.39
C SER A 30 19.71 -8.02 14.02
N ALA A 31 20.77 -8.73 13.62
CA ALA A 31 21.43 -8.55 12.32
C ALA A 31 20.71 -9.29 11.18
N THR A 32 19.69 -10.08 11.52
CA THR A 32 18.82 -10.77 10.55
C THR A 32 18.30 -9.79 9.50
N ARG A 33 18.39 -10.21 8.24
CA ARG A 33 17.84 -9.47 7.09
C ARG A 33 16.66 -10.22 6.51
N VAL A 34 15.61 -9.48 6.19
CA VAL A 34 14.42 -10.00 5.52
C VAL A 34 14.45 -9.57 4.05
N ASN A 35 14.07 -10.47 3.15
CA ASN A 35 14.08 -10.24 1.69
C ASN A 35 12.68 -9.98 1.10
N GLY A 36 11.65 -9.97 1.95
CA GLY A 36 10.25 -9.90 1.56
C GLY A 36 9.34 -9.75 2.79
N VAL A 37 8.11 -9.31 2.56
CA VAL A 37 7.08 -9.13 3.60
C VAL A 37 5.78 -9.78 3.15
N PHE A 38 5.41 -10.89 3.76
CA PHE A 38 4.28 -11.70 3.31
C PHE A 38 3.18 -11.68 4.35
N THR A 39 1.92 -11.78 3.91
CA THR A 39 0.78 -11.92 4.83
C THR A 39 0.02 -13.23 4.60
N ASP A 40 0.59 -14.15 3.82
CA ASP A 40 -0.02 -15.40 3.42
C ASP A 40 1.02 -16.52 3.53
N THR A 41 0.64 -17.62 4.17
CA THR A 41 1.51 -18.79 4.38
C THR A 41 1.36 -19.85 3.30
N ARG A 42 0.45 -19.68 2.35
CA ARG A 42 0.22 -20.64 1.25
C ARG A 42 1.33 -20.63 0.19
N THR A 43 2.28 -19.71 0.32
CA THR A 43 3.44 -19.54 -0.56
C THR A 43 4.72 -19.72 0.26
N PRO A 44 5.77 -20.35 -0.28
CA PRO A 44 7.05 -20.47 0.41
C PRO A 44 7.61 -19.10 0.82
N LEU A 45 8.18 -19.01 2.02
CA LEU A 45 8.61 -17.76 2.66
C LEU A 45 10.12 -17.66 2.92
N PRO A 46 11.03 -18.16 2.06
CA PRO A 46 12.44 -18.31 2.41
C PRO A 46 13.12 -16.95 2.71
N GLY A 47 13.43 -16.71 3.98
CA GLY A 47 14.07 -15.47 4.44
C GLY A 47 13.16 -14.25 4.47
N ALA A 48 11.83 -14.46 4.45
CA ALA A 48 10.84 -13.40 4.50
C ALA A 48 10.41 -13.07 5.94
N LEU A 49 9.83 -11.88 6.10
CA LEU A 49 9.03 -11.50 7.26
C LEU A 49 7.57 -11.90 7.01
N PHE A 50 6.95 -12.67 7.91
CA PHE A 50 5.51 -12.90 7.86
C PHE A 50 4.77 -11.90 8.75
N ALA A 51 3.95 -11.04 8.16
CA ALA A 51 3.09 -10.09 8.86
C ALA A 51 1.73 -10.73 9.17
N ALA A 52 1.52 -11.03 10.45
CA ALA A 52 0.31 -11.61 11.00
C ALA A 52 -0.80 -10.55 11.12
N VAL A 53 -1.45 -10.22 10.01
CA VAL A 53 -2.54 -9.24 9.97
C VAL A 53 -3.86 -9.88 10.42
N ARG A 54 -4.60 -9.19 11.29
CA ARG A 54 -5.96 -9.54 11.68
C ARG A 54 -6.96 -8.87 10.74
N GLY A 55 -7.93 -9.65 10.26
CA GLY A 55 -9.06 -9.20 9.46
C GLY A 55 -10.39 -9.57 10.10
N PRO A 56 -11.53 -9.21 9.48
CA PRO A 56 -12.86 -9.45 10.06
C PRO A 56 -13.21 -10.93 10.19
N ASN A 57 -12.69 -11.78 9.30
CA ASN A 57 -12.97 -13.23 9.26
C ASN A 57 -11.70 -14.08 9.33
N PHE A 58 -10.55 -13.47 9.62
CA PHE A 58 -9.25 -14.11 9.52
C PHE A 58 -8.30 -13.52 10.57
N ASP A 59 -7.46 -14.35 11.15
CA ASP A 59 -6.43 -13.89 12.08
C ASP A 59 -5.10 -14.55 11.71
N GLY A 60 -4.18 -13.73 11.16
CA GLY A 60 -2.86 -14.17 10.70
C GLY A 60 -1.99 -14.77 11.81
N HIS A 61 -2.26 -14.43 13.07
CA HIS A 61 -1.50 -14.95 14.22
C HIS A 61 -1.65 -16.46 14.37
N ASN A 62 -2.76 -17.03 13.90
CA ASN A 62 -2.98 -18.47 13.91
C ASN A 62 -2.02 -19.25 12.99
N PHE A 63 -1.33 -18.56 12.08
CA PHE A 63 -0.46 -19.15 11.06
C PHE A 63 1.03 -18.88 11.31
N VAL A 64 1.39 -18.38 12.50
CA VAL A 64 2.79 -18.07 12.83
C VAL A 64 3.70 -19.30 12.73
N HIS A 65 3.26 -20.45 13.26
CA HIS A 65 4.04 -21.70 13.14
C HIS A 65 4.15 -22.17 11.70
N ASP A 66 3.08 -22.04 10.92
CA ASP A 66 3.07 -22.42 9.51
C ASP A 66 4.07 -21.55 8.75
N ALA A 67 4.07 -20.23 8.97
CA ALA A 67 4.99 -19.30 8.35
C ALA A 67 6.46 -19.65 8.60
N ILE A 68 6.81 -19.99 9.85
CA ILE A 68 8.16 -20.42 10.20
C ILE A 68 8.52 -21.74 9.49
N SER A 69 7.59 -22.69 9.41
CA SER A 69 7.83 -23.96 8.72
C SER A 69 8.00 -23.80 7.20
N GLU A 70 7.36 -22.78 6.61
CA GLU A 70 7.52 -22.38 5.20
C GLU A 70 8.78 -21.51 4.95
N GLY A 71 9.58 -21.26 5.99
CA GLY A 71 10.91 -20.64 5.86
C GLY A 71 10.98 -19.15 6.19
N ALA A 72 9.94 -18.55 6.76
CA ALA A 72 10.01 -17.18 7.28
C ALA A 72 11.10 -17.09 8.34
N CYS A 73 11.95 -16.06 8.26
CA CYS A 73 13.02 -15.85 9.23
C CYS A 73 12.57 -15.04 10.45
N ALA A 74 11.42 -14.37 10.35
CA ALA A 74 10.80 -13.63 11.44
C ALA A 74 9.30 -13.43 11.18
N VAL A 75 8.56 -13.09 12.24
CA VAL A 75 7.16 -12.65 12.15
C VAL A 75 6.98 -11.21 12.64
N LEU A 76 6.05 -10.46 12.06
CA LEU A 76 5.55 -9.19 12.58
C LEU A 76 4.16 -9.47 13.16
N ALA A 77 3.98 -9.26 14.46
CA ALA A 77 2.81 -9.73 15.19
C ALA A 77 2.42 -8.80 16.35
N GLU A 78 1.14 -8.84 16.72
CA GLU A 78 0.61 -8.12 17.88
C GLU A 78 1.19 -8.72 19.18
N LYS A 79 1.59 -7.86 20.12
CA LYS A 79 2.03 -8.27 21.48
C LYS A 79 0.96 -9.10 22.21
N SER A 80 -0.30 -8.76 21.99
CA SER A 80 -1.46 -9.44 22.60
C SER A 80 -1.64 -10.88 22.14
N ALA A 81 -1.03 -11.28 21.01
CA ALA A 81 -1.15 -12.62 20.45
C ALA A 81 -0.33 -13.69 21.20
N GLY A 82 0.58 -13.29 22.09
CA GLY A 82 1.35 -14.22 22.92
C GLY A 82 2.29 -15.12 22.10
N ILE A 83 3.07 -14.52 21.20
CA ILE A 83 4.02 -15.24 20.35
C ILE A 83 5.09 -15.94 21.21
N PRO A 84 5.33 -17.26 21.05
CA PRO A 84 6.36 -17.99 21.80
C PRO A 84 7.75 -17.36 21.72
N ASP A 85 8.49 -17.35 22.84
CA ASP A 85 9.82 -16.72 22.97
C ASP A 85 10.89 -17.28 22.01
N ASP A 86 10.70 -18.50 21.51
CA ASP A 86 11.60 -19.18 20.57
C ASP A 86 11.34 -18.79 19.10
N ILE A 87 10.25 -18.07 18.82
CA ILE A 87 9.94 -17.56 17.49
C ILE A 87 10.50 -16.14 17.34
N PRO A 88 11.41 -15.89 16.37
CA PRO A 88 11.89 -14.56 16.06
C PRO A 88 10.73 -13.64 15.63
N ALA A 89 10.45 -12.61 16.42
CA ALA A 89 9.28 -11.76 16.20
C ALA A 89 9.58 -10.27 16.41
N VAL A 90 9.04 -9.42 15.54
CA VAL A 90 8.86 -7.99 15.79
C VAL A 90 7.46 -7.82 16.39
N LEU A 91 7.41 -7.50 17.68
CA LEU A 91 6.16 -7.36 18.43
C LEU A 91 5.67 -5.90 18.42
N VAL A 92 4.45 -5.68 17.94
CA VAL A 92 3.81 -4.37 17.78
C VAL A 92 2.45 -4.33 18.48
N GLU A 93 1.84 -3.15 18.62
CA GLU A 93 0.47 -3.06 19.17
C GLU A 93 -0.58 -3.46 18.13
N ASP A 94 -0.37 -3.10 16.86
CA ASP A 94 -1.25 -3.41 15.74
C ASP A 94 -0.40 -3.75 14.50
N THR A 95 -0.61 -4.94 13.92
CA THR A 95 0.18 -5.42 12.79
C THR A 95 -0.11 -4.65 11.49
N LEU A 96 -1.34 -4.18 11.29
CA LEU A 96 -1.72 -3.43 10.08
C LEU A 96 -1.06 -2.04 10.10
N GLU A 97 -1.12 -1.34 11.22
CA GLU A 97 -0.46 -0.04 11.39
C GLU A 97 1.06 -0.15 11.22
N ALA A 98 1.66 -1.20 11.77
CA ALA A 98 3.07 -1.49 11.56
C ALA A 98 3.41 -1.74 10.08
N LEU A 99 2.55 -2.46 9.35
CA LEU A 99 2.73 -2.71 7.92
C LEU A 99 2.62 -1.42 7.09
N ILE A 100 1.68 -0.53 7.44
CA ILE A 100 1.53 0.80 6.83
C ILE A 100 2.79 1.63 7.05
N ALA A 101 3.29 1.68 8.29
CA ALA A 101 4.52 2.42 8.61
C ALA A 101 5.75 1.86 7.88
N LEU A 102 5.85 0.54 7.75
CA LEU A 102 6.89 -0.13 6.98
C LEU A 102 6.79 0.19 5.49
N ALA A 103 5.58 0.23 4.92
CA ALA A 103 5.34 0.61 3.54
C ALA A 103 5.69 2.09 3.27
N ALA A 104 5.36 3.00 4.20
CA ALA A 104 5.75 4.41 4.12
C ALA A 104 7.28 4.59 4.15
N TYR A 105 7.97 3.86 5.04
CA TYR A 105 9.42 3.83 5.08
C TYR A 105 10.01 3.32 3.76
N TRP A 106 9.44 2.25 3.19
CA TRP A 106 9.90 1.73 1.91
C TRP A 106 9.66 2.70 0.75
N ARG A 107 8.45 3.29 0.67
CA ARG A 107 8.09 4.31 -0.32
C ARG A 107 9.07 5.48 -0.31
N SER A 108 9.39 6.01 0.87
CA SER A 108 10.37 7.11 1.02
C SER A 108 11.81 6.68 0.71
N THR A 109 12.15 5.42 0.92
CA THR A 109 13.48 4.86 0.57
C THR A 109 13.66 4.73 -0.94
N VAL A 110 12.65 4.23 -1.66
CA VAL A 110 12.69 4.14 -3.13
C VAL A 110 12.56 5.51 -3.78
N ASN A 111 11.68 6.37 -3.23
CA ASN A 111 11.45 7.74 -3.66
C ASN A 111 11.20 7.92 -5.19
N PRO A 112 10.28 7.15 -5.81
CA PRO A 112 9.94 7.31 -7.23
C PRO A 112 9.04 8.52 -7.45
N LYS A 113 8.78 8.86 -8.72
CA LYS A 113 7.66 9.72 -9.10
C LYS A 113 6.34 8.94 -9.13
N ILE A 114 5.35 9.37 -8.36
CA ILE A 114 4.11 8.62 -8.14
C ILE A 114 2.91 9.24 -8.86
N VAL A 115 2.18 8.39 -9.59
CA VAL A 115 0.85 8.66 -10.15
C VAL A 115 -0.19 7.93 -9.33
N GLY A 116 -1.06 8.68 -8.65
CA GLY A 116 -2.25 8.13 -7.98
C GLY A 116 -3.44 8.08 -8.95
N ILE A 117 -4.23 7.01 -8.93
CA ILE A 117 -5.39 6.86 -9.82
C ILE A 117 -6.62 6.43 -9.01
N THR A 118 -7.70 7.20 -9.13
CA THR A 118 -9.01 6.84 -8.58
C THR A 118 -10.13 7.07 -9.60
N GLY A 119 -11.36 6.75 -9.19
CA GLY A 119 -12.57 6.89 -9.98
C GLY A 119 -13.57 5.77 -9.72
N SER A 120 -14.79 5.91 -10.23
CA SER A 120 -15.81 4.87 -10.09
C SER A 120 -15.53 3.72 -11.07
N VAL A 121 -15.18 4.03 -12.33
CA VAL A 121 -14.89 3.06 -13.39
C VAL A 121 -13.64 3.44 -14.18
N GLY A 122 -12.87 2.45 -14.65
CA GLY A 122 -11.74 2.68 -15.56
C GLY A 122 -10.38 2.83 -14.88
N LYS A 123 -10.33 2.73 -13.54
CA LYS A 123 -9.09 2.79 -12.75
C LYS A 123 -8.02 1.81 -13.23
N THR A 124 -8.34 0.51 -13.30
CA THR A 124 -7.37 -0.54 -13.68
C THR A 124 -6.86 -0.37 -15.10
N THR A 125 -7.73 -0.08 -16.06
CA THR A 125 -7.31 0.18 -17.45
C THR A 125 -6.38 1.38 -17.53
N THR A 126 -6.70 2.47 -16.83
CA THR A 126 -5.89 3.69 -16.80
C THR A 126 -4.53 3.45 -16.15
N LYS A 127 -4.50 2.70 -15.04
CA LYS A 127 -3.27 2.27 -14.38
C LYS A 127 -2.38 1.42 -15.30
N GLU A 128 -2.95 0.42 -15.97
CA GLU A 128 -2.20 -0.44 -16.89
C GLU A 128 -1.60 0.35 -18.07
N LEU A 129 -2.38 1.24 -18.69
CA LEU A 129 -1.90 2.09 -19.78
C LEU A 129 -0.84 3.08 -19.33
N THR A 130 -1.05 3.76 -18.19
CA THR A 130 -0.10 4.72 -17.63
C THR A 130 1.22 4.04 -17.28
N ALA A 131 1.17 2.89 -16.61
CA ALA A 131 2.35 2.13 -16.26
C ALA A 131 3.09 1.59 -17.50
N HIS A 132 2.37 1.17 -18.54
CA HIS A 132 2.97 0.73 -19.79
C HIS A 132 3.74 1.86 -20.49
N LEU A 133 3.16 3.06 -20.55
CA LEU A 133 3.80 4.23 -21.16
C LEU A 133 5.03 4.69 -20.35
N LEU A 134 4.91 4.80 -19.03
CA LEU A 134 6.06 5.16 -18.18
C LEU A 134 7.16 4.09 -18.21
N GLY A 135 6.80 2.82 -18.35
CA GLY A 135 7.73 1.72 -18.53
C GLY A 135 8.62 1.84 -19.78
N SER A 136 8.26 2.67 -20.75
CA SER A 136 9.09 2.96 -21.92
C SER A 136 10.22 3.96 -21.66
N VAL A 137 10.14 4.71 -20.56
CA VAL A 137 11.10 5.78 -20.21
C VAL A 137 11.81 5.57 -18.87
N GLY A 138 11.32 4.66 -18.02
CA GLY A 138 11.97 4.29 -16.76
C GLY A 138 11.35 3.09 -16.07
N ALA A 139 12.05 2.56 -15.07
CA ALA A 139 11.58 1.44 -14.27
C ALA A 139 10.29 1.86 -13.53
N THR A 140 9.20 1.11 -13.76
CA THR A 140 7.87 1.50 -13.29
C THR A 140 7.24 0.39 -12.46
N ALA A 141 6.94 0.69 -11.20
CA ALA A 141 6.10 -0.13 -10.34
C ALA A 141 4.62 0.25 -10.50
N LYS A 142 3.71 -0.66 -10.14
CA LYS A 142 2.27 -0.42 -10.19
C LYS A 142 1.50 -1.26 -9.18
N THR A 143 0.24 -0.89 -8.90
CA THR A 143 -0.67 -1.75 -8.12
C THR A 143 -0.78 -3.15 -8.73
N CYS A 144 -0.58 -4.16 -7.88
CA CYS A 144 -0.73 -5.57 -8.23
C CYS A 144 -2.18 -6.03 -8.03
N GLY A 145 -2.77 -6.71 -9.00
CA GLY A 145 -4.14 -7.21 -8.89
C GLY A 145 -5.14 -6.11 -8.52
N ASN A 146 -5.94 -6.36 -7.48
CA ASN A 146 -6.94 -5.45 -6.92
C ASN A 146 -6.51 -4.84 -5.57
N TRP A 147 -5.20 -4.70 -5.34
CA TRP A 147 -4.63 -4.20 -4.09
C TRP A 147 -4.76 -2.68 -3.93
N ASN A 148 -5.99 -2.19 -3.82
CA ASN A 148 -6.35 -0.78 -3.88
C ASN A 148 -6.94 -0.23 -2.56
N ASN A 149 -6.92 -1.01 -1.48
CA ASN A 149 -7.20 -0.60 -0.10
C ASN A 149 -5.90 -0.47 0.71
N LEU A 150 -5.94 -0.09 2.00
CA LEU A 150 -4.71 0.21 2.77
C LEU A 150 -3.74 -0.97 2.83
N LEU A 151 -4.25 -2.16 3.12
CA LEU A 151 -3.43 -3.38 3.17
C LEU A 151 -2.82 -3.67 1.78
N GLY A 152 -3.62 -3.58 0.73
CA GLY A 152 -3.18 -3.82 -0.64
C GLY A 152 -2.15 -2.79 -1.13
N LEU A 153 -2.38 -1.50 -0.87
CA LEU A 153 -1.46 -0.45 -1.24
C LEU A 153 -0.13 -0.62 -0.49
N SER A 154 -0.18 -0.95 0.80
CA SER A 154 1.03 -1.25 1.60
C SER A 154 1.85 -2.38 0.97
N LYS A 155 1.19 -3.45 0.54
CA LYS A 155 1.85 -4.56 -0.20
C LYS A 155 2.42 -4.11 -1.54
N SER A 156 1.66 -3.32 -2.31
CA SER A 156 2.12 -2.81 -3.62
C SER A 156 3.34 -1.91 -3.48
N LEU A 157 3.37 -1.06 -2.45
CA LEU A 157 4.50 -0.20 -2.14
C LEU A 157 5.70 -1.03 -1.71
N LEU A 158 5.54 -1.99 -0.79
CA LEU A 158 6.63 -2.86 -0.36
C LEU A 158 7.19 -3.73 -1.50
N ALA A 159 6.36 -4.09 -2.48
CA ALA A 159 6.78 -4.84 -3.66
C ALA A 159 7.51 -3.96 -4.69
N MET A 160 7.57 -2.64 -4.49
CA MET A 160 8.23 -1.72 -5.40
C MET A 160 9.75 -1.96 -5.41
N PRO A 161 10.36 -2.24 -6.59
CA PRO A 161 11.81 -2.37 -6.69
C PRO A 161 12.56 -1.11 -6.26
N LEU A 162 13.72 -1.26 -5.62
CA LEU A 162 14.53 -0.14 -5.10
C LEU A 162 14.99 0.87 -6.17
N LYS A 163 15.03 0.46 -7.44
CA LYS A 163 15.42 1.32 -8.58
C LYS A 163 14.24 1.73 -9.44
N SER A 164 13.05 1.85 -8.86
CA SER A 164 11.88 2.33 -9.59
C SER A 164 11.99 3.84 -9.79
N ASP A 165 11.90 4.28 -11.05
CA ASP A 165 11.81 5.71 -11.40
C ASP A 165 10.38 6.22 -11.18
N TYR A 166 9.39 5.33 -11.39
CA TYR A 166 7.96 5.65 -11.33
C TYR A 166 7.16 4.63 -10.53
N GLY A 167 6.05 5.08 -9.93
CA GLY A 167 5.02 4.24 -9.32
C GLY A 167 3.62 4.64 -9.80
N VAL A 168 2.82 3.68 -10.25
CA VAL A 168 1.45 3.93 -10.73
C VAL A 168 0.45 3.13 -9.89
N PHE A 169 -0.17 3.78 -8.92
CA PHE A 169 -1.01 3.11 -7.95
C PHE A 169 -2.48 3.48 -8.12
N GLU A 170 -3.28 2.45 -8.35
CA GLU A 170 -4.73 2.50 -8.27
C GLU A 170 -5.17 2.39 -6.80
N ILE A 171 -6.02 3.33 -6.38
CA ILE A 171 -6.67 3.34 -5.08
C ILE A 171 -8.20 3.38 -5.25
N GLY A 172 -8.91 2.77 -4.31
CA GLY A 172 -10.37 2.73 -4.30
C GLY A 172 -10.91 2.90 -2.89
N SER A 173 -12.17 3.28 -2.80
CA SER A 173 -12.90 3.38 -1.54
C SER A 173 -14.28 2.74 -1.66
N ASN A 174 -14.67 2.09 -0.57
CA ASN A 174 -16.03 1.65 -0.29
C ASN A 174 -16.70 2.57 0.75
N HIS A 175 -15.91 3.20 1.62
CA HIS A 175 -16.38 4.05 2.71
C HIS A 175 -15.74 5.44 2.67
N PRO A 176 -16.38 6.46 3.25
CA PRO A 176 -15.78 7.78 3.41
C PRO A 176 -14.49 7.76 4.24
N GLY A 177 -13.49 8.54 3.82
CA GLY A 177 -12.20 8.73 4.47
C GLY A 177 -11.09 7.77 4.03
N GLU A 178 -11.37 6.82 3.15
CA GLU A 178 -10.39 5.81 2.74
C GLU A 178 -9.39 6.37 1.71
N ILE A 179 -9.85 7.19 0.74
CA ILE A 179 -8.96 7.78 -0.27
C ILE A 179 -7.93 8.71 0.37
N GLY A 180 -8.32 9.51 1.37
CA GLY A 180 -7.40 10.37 2.11
C GLY A 180 -6.26 9.57 2.75
N ALA A 181 -6.58 8.51 3.50
CA ALA A 181 -5.58 7.66 4.14
C ALA A 181 -4.67 6.94 3.11
N LEU A 182 -5.24 6.50 1.99
CA LEU A 182 -4.48 5.90 0.89
C LEU A 182 -3.54 6.90 0.22
N ALA A 183 -3.99 8.14 0.01
CA ALA A 183 -3.20 9.20 -0.58
C ALA A 183 -2.08 9.67 0.36
N GLU A 184 -2.32 9.72 1.66
CA GLU A 184 -1.31 10.02 2.68
C GLU A 184 -0.18 8.97 2.69
N LEU A 185 -0.52 7.68 2.63
CA LEU A 185 0.49 6.62 2.53
C LEU A 185 1.27 6.66 1.20
N MET A 186 0.57 6.94 0.10
CA MET A 186 1.15 6.94 -1.24
C MET A 186 2.04 8.16 -1.51
N GLU A 187 1.66 9.33 -0.98
CA GLU A 187 2.24 10.65 -1.27
C GLU A 187 2.44 10.88 -2.80
N PRO A 188 1.36 11.06 -3.57
CA PRO A 188 1.42 11.17 -5.03
C PRO A 188 2.06 12.48 -5.52
N ASP A 189 2.80 12.44 -6.64
CA ASP A 189 3.26 13.63 -7.35
C ASP A 189 2.21 14.17 -8.34
N CYS A 190 1.32 13.29 -8.81
CA CYS A 190 0.21 13.65 -9.67
C CYS A 190 -0.95 12.66 -9.50
N ALA A 191 -2.15 13.10 -9.88
CA ALA A 191 -3.36 12.29 -9.74
C ALA A 191 -4.16 12.21 -11.05
N ILE A 192 -4.83 11.08 -11.24
CA ILE A 192 -5.84 10.90 -12.28
C ILE A 192 -7.17 10.51 -11.62
N VAL A 193 -8.21 11.30 -11.87
CA VAL A 193 -9.58 10.94 -11.51
C VAL A 193 -10.33 10.58 -12.78
N THR A 194 -10.54 9.28 -12.99
CA THR A 194 -11.08 8.75 -14.25
C THR A 194 -12.53 9.16 -14.51
N ASN A 195 -13.43 8.90 -13.56
CA ASN A 195 -14.80 9.43 -13.55
C ASN A 195 -15.39 9.40 -12.13
N VAL A 196 -16.51 10.11 -11.97
CA VAL A 196 -17.42 9.96 -10.83
C VAL A 196 -18.75 9.43 -11.38
N ALA A 197 -19.17 8.31 -10.82
CA ALA A 197 -20.47 7.71 -11.10
C ALA A 197 -20.99 7.03 -9.83
N PRO A 198 -22.30 6.77 -9.73
CA PRO A 198 -22.87 5.98 -8.64
C PRO A 198 -22.15 4.64 -8.50
N SER A 199 -21.40 4.47 -7.41
CA SER A 199 -20.70 3.25 -7.04
C SER A 199 -20.65 3.18 -5.53
N HIS A 200 -20.98 2.02 -4.94
CA HIS A 200 -21.02 1.85 -3.48
C HIS A 200 -21.91 2.90 -2.76
N ILE A 201 -22.96 3.38 -3.45
CA ILE A 201 -23.83 4.47 -2.96
C ILE A 201 -24.50 4.15 -1.62
N GLU A 202 -24.61 2.88 -1.24
CA GLU A 202 -25.12 2.45 0.07
C GLU A 202 -24.31 2.99 1.26
N PHE A 203 -23.05 3.38 1.05
CA PHE A 203 -22.17 3.97 2.06
C PHE A 203 -21.98 5.48 1.93
N PHE A 204 -22.56 6.12 0.90
CA PHE A 204 -22.44 7.55 0.63
C PHE A 204 -23.82 8.23 0.62
N SER A 205 -23.88 9.49 1.04
CA SER A 205 -25.16 10.23 1.05
C SER A 205 -25.69 10.50 -0.36
N ASP A 206 -24.81 10.80 -1.30
CA ASP A 206 -25.10 11.11 -2.69
C ASP A 206 -23.83 11.03 -3.57
N GLU A 207 -23.97 11.31 -4.86
CA GLU A 207 -22.83 11.36 -5.80
C GLU A 207 -21.83 12.49 -5.49
N THR A 208 -22.26 13.56 -4.81
CA THR A 208 -21.36 14.65 -4.39
C THR A 208 -20.42 14.15 -3.30
N ALA A 209 -20.90 13.34 -2.36
CA ALA A 209 -20.06 12.69 -1.36
C ALA A 209 -19.05 11.72 -2.00
N ILE A 210 -19.43 11.02 -3.07
CA ILE A 210 -18.50 10.19 -3.85
C ILE A 210 -17.45 11.06 -4.55
N ALA A 211 -17.85 12.21 -5.10
CA ALA A 211 -16.93 13.16 -5.72
C ALA A 211 -15.93 13.75 -4.72
N ASP A 212 -16.40 14.13 -3.53
CA ASP A 212 -15.56 14.66 -2.45
C ASP A 212 -14.57 13.62 -1.92
N GLU A 213 -15.02 12.38 -1.68
CA GLU A 213 -14.14 11.27 -1.32
C GLU A 213 -13.02 11.08 -2.35
N LYS A 214 -13.33 11.13 -3.64
CA LYS A 214 -12.32 11.01 -4.70
C LYS A 214 -11.41 12.23 -4.79
N ALA A 215 -11.91 13.40 -4.40
CA ALA A 215 -11.14 14.62 -4.39
C ALA A 215 -10.07 14.66 -3.28
N ASP A 216 -10.13 13.77 -2.28
CA ASP A 216 -9.01 13.61 -1.33
C ASP A 216 -7.69 13.27 -2.04
N LEU A 217 -7.75 12.50 -3.13
CA LEU A 217 -6.55 12.24 -3.94
C LEU A 217 -6.03 13.52 -4.61
N ILE A 218 -6.93 14.39 -5.07
CA ILE A 218 -6.57 15.69 -5.68
C ILE A 218 -5.89 16.58 -4.64
N ARG A 219 -6.49 16.65 -3.44
CA ARG A 219 -6.00 17.48 -2.33
C ARG A 219 -4.61 17.04 -1.83
N ALA A 220 -4.27 15.77 -1.98
CA ALA A 220 -2.97 15.22 -1.60
C ALA A 220 -1.83 15.53 -2.58
N VAL A 221 -2.13 16.00 -3.81
CA VAL A 221 -1.09 16.34 -4.79
C VAL A 221 -0.41 17.66 -4.42
N PRO A 222 0.94 17.73 -4.38
CA PRO A 222 1.66 18.95 -4.05
C PRO A 222 1.48 20.03 -5.12
N GLU A 223 1.69 21.30 -4.78
CA GLU A 223 1.56 22.44 -5.72
C GLU A 223 2.44 22.30 -6.97
N SER A 224 3.59 21.61 -6.86
CA SER A 224 4.49 21.33 -7.99
C SER A 224 3.98 20.23 -8.93
N GLY A 225 2.92 19.52 -8.54
CA GLY A 225 2.31 18.41 -9.25
C GLY A 225 1.28 18.85 -10.28
N PHE A 226 0.47 17.90 -10.73
CA PHE A 226 -0.68 18.17 -11.59
C PHE A 226 -1.77 17.11 -11.43
N VAL A 227 -3.00 17.46 -11.84
CA VAL A 227 -4.13 16.53 -11.87
C VAL A 227 -4.70 16.36 -13.27
N VAL A 228 -5.20 15.16 -13.56
CA VAL A 228 -5.91 14.83 -14.81
C VAL A 228 -7.34 14.47 -14.46
N LEU A 229 -8.28 15.25 -14.99
CA LEU A 229 -9.71 15.15 -14.70
C LEU A 229 -10.50 14.94 -15.98
N ASP A 230 -11.63 14.23 -15.87
CA ASP A 230 -12.60 14.11 -16.96
C ASP A 230 -13.38 15.43 -17.15
N ALA A 231 -13.07 16.16 -18.23
CA ALA A 231 -13.73 17.42 -18.59
C ALA A 231 -15.23 17.28 -18.91
N CYS A 232 -15.71 16.06 -19.16
CA CYS A 232 -17.12 15.79 -19.40
C CYS A 232 -17.88 15.38 -18.12
N SER A 233 -17.17 15.20 -16.99
CA SER A 233 -17.79 14.87 -15.71
C SER A 233 -18.70 16.01 -15.23
N PRO A 234 -19.91 15.71 -14.69
CA PRO A 234 -20.74 16.73 -14.05
C PRO A 234 -20.06 17.35 -12.81
N PHE A 235 -19.07 16.67 -12.24
CA PHE A 235 -18.28 17.14 -11.10
C PHE A 235 -16.97 17.83 -11.50
N PHE A 236 -16.72 18.07 -12.80
CA PHE A 236 -15.46 18.66 -13.27
C PHE A 236 -15.13 19.97 -12.56
N SER A 237 -16.05 20.94 -12.55
CA SER A 237 -15.83 22.25 -11.90
C SER A 237 -15.53 22.10 -10.41
N TYR A 238 -16.27 21.24 -9.71
CA TYR A 238 -16.04 20.97 -8.30
C TYR A 238 -14.64 20.38 -8.06
N MET A 239 -14.21 19.42 -8.87
CA MET A 239 -12.89 18.80 -8.75
C MET A 239 -11.74 19.77 -9.02
N VAL A 240 -11.91 20.68 -9.99
CA VAL A 240 -10.94 21.75 -10.26
C VAL A 240 -10.78 22.65 -9.03
N GLU A 241 -11.85 22.96 -8.31
CA GLU A 241 -11.79 23.79 -7.09
C GLU A 241 -11.05 23.10 -5.93
N GLN A 242 -10.91 21.76 -5.95
CA GLN A 242 -10.16 21.02 -4.92
C GLN A 242 -8.66 20.96 -5.20
N ALA A 243 -8.22 21.33 -6.41
CA ALA A 243 -6.81 21.25 -6.80
C ALA A 243 -6.02 22.48 -6.35
N ASN A 244 -4.89 22.24 -5.66
CA ASN A 244 -3.89 23.26 -5.34
C ASN A 244 -2.72 23.28 -6.32
N CYS A 245 -2.86 22.59 -7.46
CA CYS A 245 -1.81 22.42 -8.47
C CYS A 245 -2.39 22.61 -9.87
N ARG A 246 -1.58 22.34 -10.90
CA ARG A 246 -1.97 22.49 -12.31
C ARG A 246 -3.02 21.47 -12.76
#